data_AF-A0A9N8V7V3-F1
#
_entry.id   AF-A0A9N8V7V3-F1
#
_cell.length_a   1.000
_cell.length_b   1.000
_cell.length_c   1.000
_cell.angle_alpha   90.00
_cell.angle_beta   90.00
_cell.angle_gamma   90.00
#
_symmetry.space_group_name_H-M   'P 1'
#
loop_
_entity.id
_entity.type
_entity.pdbx_description
1 polymer ?
#
loop_
_entity_poly.entity_id
_entity_poly.type
_entity_poly.pdbx_seq_one_letter_code
_entity_poly.pdbx_strand_id
1 'polypeptide(L)'
;MVTTNDELDNIKEELRKNLTQDSNGVGKSTLGNWLLGHHGDDGPFETQASFDRVTLEPQTALIEINGCKYNLIDTPGLFDLKDDSRSEISLTKLANTINHCSYGIQTIIFVVKKSFGKEIDRQIQAIKGFLGEKSLDHMLIAFTHCNMEQTMDRIIMKETFTSKMKNFLDYIDNRWIISPNPDLFNLDDDIVYTNIYEAKDIIGSFPEAYTTEMFNRVRRAREDAEEAARRHAQEERLRSCEEELARIRGAVDEAGRLKANEEARKACFSLDTIVTLKDGRKIEMSEVKIGDHVACGVYNNGGIKEIRYSEVYLIAHLDKHQQTEFLKVEYIKPDGMTGSLYLTSEHHVFVDNAFDYARNIRPHASQIHVLDNGESISVKVTNVSKETREGYIAIFTRVGTIIANNVLCSCYSNCPPYQNTIHYILSPLRFITLFRKSNHYSNEIHPYLKFLYNNYQYFSGTFKHKLC
;
A
#
# COMPACT_ATOMS: atom_id res chain seq x y z
N MET A 1 15.42 -23.26 -8.51
CA MET A 1 14.95 -23.23 -7.10
C MET A 1 13.53 -22.68 -7.09
N VAL A 2 12.70 -23.10 -6.14
CA VAL A 2 11.38 -22.51 -5.90
C VAL A 2 11.44 -21.78 -4.57
N THR A 3 11.20 -20.47 -4.55
CA THR A 3 11.30 -19.62 -3.36
C THR A 3 9.95 -18.99 -3.04
N THR A 4 9.77 -18.61 -1.79
CA THR A 4 8.57 -17.87 -1.36
C THR A 4 8.53 -16.53 -2.07
N ASN A 5 7.39 -16.19 -2.65
CA ASN A 5 7.23 -14.89 -3.28
C ASN A 5 7.11 -13.78 -2.22
N ASP A 6 7.77 -12.65 -2.44
CA ASP A 6 7.45 -11.40 -1.77
C ASP A 6 6.39 -10.69 -2.61
N GLU A 7 5.38 -10.06 -2.00
CA GLU A 7 4.27 -9.43 -2.73
C GLU A 7 4.70 -8.19 -3.56
N LEU A 8 6.00 -7.86 -3.62
CA LEU A 8 6.46 -6.51 -3.91
C LEU A 8 7.54 -6.32 -4.99
N ASP A 9 7.93 -7.32 -5.78
CA ASP A 9 8.88 -7.12 -6.89
C ASP A 9 8.24 -7.27 -8.27
N ASN A 10 7.96 -6.12 -8.90
CA ASN A 10 7.56 -6.03 -10.30
C ASN A 10 8.39 -4.90 -10.93
N ILE A 11 9.49 -5.21 -11.66
CA ILE A 11 10.19 -4.27 -12.55
C ILE A 11 11.12 -5.01 -13.54
N LYS A 12 10.76 -4.89 -14.84
CA LYS A 12 11.58 -4.64 -16.07
C LYS A 12 12.59 -5.67 -16.59
N GLU A 13 12.93 -5.76 -17.87
CA GLU A 13 12.41 -5.25 -19.17
C GLU A 13 13.15 -5.98 -20.32
N GLU A 14 12.54 -5.87 -21.50
CA GLU A 14 12.96 -6.14 -22.88
C GLU A 14 14.42 -5.81 -23.30
N LEU A 15 15.08 -6.65 -24.14
CA LEU A 15 15.83 -6.28 -25.39
C LEU A 15 16.71 -7.41 -26.05
N ARG A 16 16.24 -7.91 -27.22
CA ARG A 16 16.88 -8.14 -28.56
C ARG A 16 18.26 -8.84 -28.82
N LYS A 17 18.14 -9.94 -29.63
CA LYS A 17 18.78 -10.36 -30.94
C LYS A 17 20.24 -10.90 -31.08
N ASN A 18 20.30 -12.11 -31.69
CA ASN A 18 21.14 -12.65 -32.82
C ASN A 18 22.33 -13.64 -32.59
N LEU A 19 22.12 -14.89 -33.10
CA LEU A 19 22.98 -15.90 -33.79
C LEU A 19 23.99 -16.89 -33.09
N THR A 20 23.66 -18.20 -33.23
CA THR A 20 24.41 -19.44 -33.65
C THR A 20 25.26 -20.37 -32.73
N GLN A 21 24.60 -21.30 -31.99
CA GLN A 21 24.61 -22.81 -31.99
C GLN A 21 25.83 -23.75 -31.67
N ASP A 22 26.01 -24.21 -30.40
CA ASP A 22 26.35 -25.62 -30.04
C ASP A 22 26.33 -25.94 -28.51
N SER A 23 25.93 -27.18 -28.15
CA SER A 23 26.05 -27.92 -26.87
C SER A 23 24.84 -28.06 -25.90
N ASN A 24 24.26 -29.27 -25.88
CA ASN A 24 23.10 -29.72 -25.11
C ASN A 24 23.20 -29.56 -23.57
N GLY A 25 22.35 -28.70 -22.99
CA GLY A 25 22.21 -28.46 -21.54
C GLY A 25 21.61 -29.63 -20.74
N VAL A 26 21.65 -29.55 -19.40
CA VAL A 26 21.06 -30.55 -18.46
C VAL A 26 19.54 -30.52 -18.36
N GLY A 27 18.88 -29.54 -18.98
CA GLY A 27 17.41 -29.42 -19.03
C GLY A 27 16.78 -28.69 -17.86
N LYS A 28 17.50 -27.78 -17.17
CA LYS A 28 16.97 -26.96 -16.07
C LYS A 28 15.89 -26.00 -16.55
N SER A 29 16.23 -25.17 -17.54
CA SER A 29 15.34 -24.19 -18.16
C SER A 29 14.12 -24.85 -18.81
N THR A 30 14.33 -25.95 -19.55
CA THR A 30 13.26 -26.76 -20.13
C THR A 30 12.27 -27.28 -19.09
N LEU A 31 12.77 -27.82 -17.95
CA LEU A 31 11.90 -28.24 -16.85
C LEU A 31 11.16 -27.06 -16.23
N GLY A 32 11.84 -25.91 -16.09
CA GLY A 32 11.22 -24.68 -15.60
C GLY A 32 10.04 -24.24 -16.48
N ASN A 33 10.22 -24.28 -17.80
CA ASN A 33 9.17 -23.98 -18.77
C ASN A 33 8.00 -24.96 -18.66
N TRP A 34 8.27 -26.26 -18.55
CA TRP A 34 7.22 -27.25 -18.31
C TRP A 34 6.42 -26.97 -17.04
N LEU A 35 7.09 -26.62 -15.93
CA LEU A 35 6.42 -26.27 -14.66
C LEU A 35 5.51 -25.04 -14.82
N LEU A 36 5.89 -24.09 -15.67
CA LEU A 36 5.11 -22.91 -15.99
C LEU A 36 4.00 -23.17 -17.02
N GLY A 37 3.95 -24.35 -17.61
CA GLY A 37 2.95 -24.73 -18.62
C GLY A 37 3.34 -24.38 -20.05
N HIS A 38 4.63 -24.21 -20.33
CA HIS A 38 5.16 -23.92 -21.66
C HIS A 38 5.86 -25.15 -22.25
N HIS A 39 5.79 -25.30 -23.58
CA HIS A 39 6.45 -26.37 -24.32
C HIS A 39 7.86 -25.92 -24.75
N GLY A 40 8.88 -26.75 -24.50
CA GLY A 40 10.24 -26.49 -24.99
C GLY A 40 10.80 -25.11 -24.63
N ASP A 41 11.09 -24.31 -25.66
CA ASP A 41 11.64 -22.95 -25.59
C ASP A 41 10.57 -21.83 -25.53
N ASP A 42 9.28 -22.17 -25.56
CA ASP A 42 8.17 -21.19 -25.63
C ASP A 42 7.86 -20.49 -24.27
N GLY A 43 8.74 -20.66 -23.29
CA GLY A 43 8.58 -20.16 -21.92
C GLY A 43 9.55 -19.02 -21.56
N PRO A 44 9.42 -18.46 -20.35
CA PRO A 44 10.24 -17.34 -19.91
C PRO A 44 11.69 -17.74 -19.59
N PHE A 45 11.99 -19.04 -19.46
CA PHE A 45 13.36 -19.51 -19.35
C PHE A 45 13.93 -19.88 -20.71
N GLU A 46 14.97 -19.18 -21.12
CA GLU A 46 15.61 -19.40 -22.42
C GLU A 46 16.32 -20.75 -22.40
N THR A 47 15.95 -21.71 -23.27
CA THR A 47 16.42 -23.10 -23.12
C THR A 47 17.65 -23.50 -23.94
N GLN A 48 18.06 -22.84 -25.05
CA GLN A 48 19.43 -22.99 -25.64
C GLN A 48 19.97 -21.87 -26.60
N ALA A 49 21.31 -21.84 -26.74
CA ALA A 49 22.14 -21.49 -27.92
C ALA A 49 22.74 -20.07 -28.15
N SER A 50 23.17 -19.34 -27.11
CA SER A 50 24.07 -18.19 -27.27
C SER A 50 25.53 -18.57 -26.94
N PHE A 51 26.41 -18.42 -27.92
CA PHE A 51 27.87 -18.63 -27.81
C PHE A 51 28.63 -17.44 -27.23
N ASP A 52 27.92 -16.42 -26.79
CA ASP A 52 28.56 -15.28 -26.15
C ASP A 52 28.75 -15.57 -24.68
N ARG A 53 29.91 -15.15 -24.15
CA ARG A 53 30.28 -15.22 -22.74
C ARG A 53 29.06 -14.96 -21.86
N VAL A 54 28.61 -16.06 -21.30
CA VAL A 54 27.37 -16.28 -20.60
C VAL A 54 27.00 -15.11 -19.68
N THR A 55 25.85 -14.47 -19.91
CA THR A 55 25.09 -13.85 -18.84
C THR A 55 24.53 -14.98 -17.98
N LEU A 56 25.34 -15.43 -17.03
CA LEU A 56 25.05 -16.44 -16.00
C LEU A 56 24.09 -15.90 -14.93
N GLU A 57 23.20 -15.00 -15.32
CA GLU A 57 22.28 -14.35 -14.39
C GLU A 57 21.09 -15.29 -14.12
N PRO A 58 20.72 -15.48 -12.84
CA PRO A 58 19.52 -16.23 -12.51
C PRO A 58 18.29 -15.61 -13.18
N GLN A 59 17.50 -16.42 -13.87
CA GLN A 59 16.21 -15.99 -14.44
C GLN A 59 15.11 -16.34 -13.45
N THR A 60 14.15 -15.44 -13.24
CA THR A 60 13.06 -15.64 -12.27
C THR A 60 11.71 -15.48 -12.95
N ALA A 61 10.80 -16.41 -12.70
CA ALA A 61 9.42 -16.35 -13.14
C ALA A 61 8.46 -16.71 -12.00
N LEU A 62 7.27 -16.13 -12.01
CA LEU A 62 6.24 -16.44 -11.03
C LEU A 62 5.54 -17.76 -11.40
N ILE A 63 5.37 -18.66 -10.43
CA ILE A 63 4.59 -19.89 -10.58
C ILE A 63 3.52 -19.98 -9.50
N GLU A 64 2.32 -20.43 -9.87
CA GLU A 64 1.23 -20.69 -8.93
C GLU A 64 1.06 -22.20 -8.72
N ILE A 65 1.09 -22.63 -7.46
CA ILE A 65 0.94 -24.02 -7.03
C ILE A 65 -0.02 -24.04 -5.84
N ASN A 66 -1.12 -24.79 -5.94
CA ASN A 66 -2.13 -24.92 -4.89
C ASN A 66 -2.65 -23.56 -4.36
N GLY A 67 -2.82 -22.57 -5.23
CA GLY A 67 -3.26 -21.22 -4.89
C GLY A 67 -2.20 -20.33 -4.22
N CYS A 68 -0.98 -20.83 -4.05
CA CYS A 68 0.16 -20.09 -3.51
C CYS A 68 1.10 -19.68 -4.64
N LYS A 69 1.61 -18.44 -4.58
CA LYS A 69 2.56 -17.91 -5.56
C LYS A 69 3.99 -18.10 -5.08
N TYR A 70 4.83 -18.61 -5.96
CA TYR A 70 6.25 -18.83 -5.71
C TYR A 70 7.08 -18.20 -6.82
N ASN A 71 8.34 -17.92 -6.52
CA ASN A 71 9.34 -17.54 -7.51
C ASN A 71 10.10 -18.79 -7.95
N LEU A 72 10.00 -19.14 -9.22
CA LEU A 72 10.79 -20.17 -9.86
C LEU A 72 12.04 -19.53 -10.44
N ILE A 73 13.20 -19.90 -9.90
CA ILE A 73 14.50 -19.32 -10.25
C ILE A 73 15.32 -20.37 -11.00
N ASP A 74 15.64 -20.11 -12.27
CA ASP A 74 16.64 -20.88 -13.01
C ASP A 74 18.03 -20.37 -12.68
N THR A 75 18.94 -21.28 -12.34
CA THR A 75 20.30 -20.97 -11.88
C THR A 75 21.32 -21.64 -12.81
N PRO A 76 21.61 -21.06 -13.98
CA PRO A 76 22.55 -21.64 -14.93
C PRO A 76 23.97 -21.67 -14.34
N GLY A 77 24.65 -22.82 -14.47
CA GLY A 77 26.07 -22.95 -14.09
C GLY A 77 26.42 -22.85 -12.61
N LEU A 78 25.45 -22.75 -11.69
CA LEU A 78 25.70 -22.47 -10.27
C LEU A 78 26.53 -23.55 -9.55
N PHE A 79 26.35 -24.81 -9.91
CA PHE A 79 27.05 -25.96 -9.31
C PHE A 79 27.80 -26.80 -10.36
N ASP A 80 28.18 -26.18 -11.48
CA ASP A 80 28.92 -26.84 -12.55
C ASP A 80 30.41 -26.89 -12.22
N LEU A 81 30.97 -28.10 -12.16
CA LEU A 81 32.33 -28.38 -11.65
C LEU A 81 33.46 -28.02 -12.63
N LYS A 82 33.15 -27.29 -13.70
CA LYS A 82 34.13 -26.76 -14.66
C LYS A 82 34.62 -25.35 -14.28
N ASP A 83 33.89 -24.64 -13.42
CA ASP A 83 34.28 -23.33 -12.92
C ASP A 83 35.21 -23.47 -11.71
N ASP A 84 36.34 -22.77 -11.73
CA ASP A 84 37.17 -22.65 -10.53
C ASP A 84 36.36 -21.90 -9.46
N SER A 85 36.05 -22.60 -8.36
CA SER A 85 35.29 -22.15 -7.19
C SER A 85 35.78 -20.83 -6.56
N ARG A 86 36.94 -20.32 -6.97
CA ARG A 86 37.52 -19.05 -6.53
C ARG A 86 37.44 -17.90 -7.54
N SER A 87 36.80 -18.10 -8.69
CA SER A 87 36.61 -17.03 -9.67
C SER A 87 35.59 -15.99 -9.18
N GLU A 88 35.83 -14.70 -9.43
CA GLU A 88 34.89 -13.61 -9.13
C GLU A 88 33.51 -13.85 -9.75
N ILE A 89 33.48 -14.49 -10.92
CA ILE A 89 32.26 -14.87 -11.64
C ILE A 89 31.42 -15.87 -10.83
N SER A 90 32.04 -16.85 -10.17
CA SER A 90 31.34 -17.83 -9.33
C SER A 90 30.76 -17.18 -8.07
N LEU A 91 31.51 -16.28 -7.43
CA LEU A 91 31.05 -15.55 -6.25
C LEU A 91 29.88 -14.61 -6.55
N THR A 92 29.89 -13.93 -7.69
CA THR A 92 28.78 -13.06 -8.12
C THR A 92 27.51 -13.87 -8.40
N LYS A 93 27.60 -15.04 -9.05
CA LYS A 93 26.44 -15.94 -9.23
C LYS A 93 25.83 -16.37 -7.91
N LEU A 94 26.69 -16.75 -6.96
CA LEU A 94 26.27 -17.17 -5.63
C LEU A 94 25.58 -16.00 -4.90
N ALA A 95 26.19 -14.82 -4.89
CA ALA A 95 25.62 -13.61 -4.29
C ALA A 95 24.25 -13.25 -4.90
N ASN A 96 24.12 -13.28 -6.22
CA ASN A 96 22.86 -13.02 -6.90
C ASN A 96 21.79 -14.05 -6.53
N THR A 97 22.15 -15.34 -6.47
CA THR A 97 21.22 -16.40 -6.06
C THR A 97 20.76 -16.20 -4.61
N ILE A 98 21.66 -15.82 -3.71
CA ILE A 98 21.34 -15.54 -2.30
C ILE A 98 20.32 -14.40 -2.19
N ASN A 99 20.48 -13.35 -3.00
CA ASN A 99 19.57 -12.21 -2.99
C ASN A 99 18.13 -12.61 -3.37
N HIS A 100 17.98 -13.46 -4.40
CA HIS A 100 16.69 -13.95 -4.87
C HIS A 100 16.04 -14.98 -3.92
N CYS A 101 16.84 -15.58 -3.03
CA CYS A 101 16.40 -16.58 -2.05
C CYS A 101 16.30 -16.02 -0.62
N SER A 102 16.35 -14.69 -0.44
CA SER A 102 16.45 -14.05 0.88
C SER A 102 15.27 -14.35 1.83
N TYR A 103 14.07 -14.59 1.29
CA TYR A 103 12.89 -15.00 2.05
C TYR A 103 12.77 -16.51 2.31
N GLY A 104 13.70 -17.30 1.76
CA GLY A 104 13.76 -18.75 1.93
C GLY A 104 13.44 -19.53 0.65
N ILE A 105 13.85 -20.79 0.65
CA ILE A 105 13.70 -21.72 -0.47
C ILE A 105 12.67 -22.78 -0.11
N GLN A 106 11.56 -22.86 -0.83
CA GLN A 106 10.55 -23.90 -0.63
C GLN A 106 11.08 -25.25 -1.09
N THR A 107 11.63 -25.30 -2.31
CA THR A 107 12.13 -26.54 -2.93
C THR A 107 13.37 -26.28 -3.77
N ILE A 108 14.36 -27.16 -3.63
CA ILE A 108 15.55 -27.24 -4.46
C ILE A 108 15.33 -28.35 -5.50
N ILE A 109 15.03 -27.96 -6.73
CA ILE A 109 14.90 -28.89 -7.86
C ILE A 109 16.29 -29.18 -8.42
N PHE A 110 16.81 -30.38 -8.16
CA PHE A 110 18.11 -30.82 -8.66
C PHE A 110 17.94 -31.65 -9.93
N VAL A 111 18.34 -31.06 -11.06
CA VAL A 111 18.11 -31.62 -12.40
C VAL A 111 19.29 -32.48 -12.83
N VAL A 112 19.01 -33.75 -13.14
CA VAL A 112 20.01 -34.77 -13.41
C VAL A 112 19.76 -35.38 -14.79
N LYS A 113 20.78 -35.34 -15.67
CA LYS A 113 20.77 -36.14 -16.90
C LYS A 113 20.90 -37.62 -16.54
N LYS A 114 20.06 -38.47 -17.11
CA LYS A 114 20.09 -39.93 -16.89
C LYS A 114 21.49 -40.56 -17.01
N SER A 115 22.33 -40.10 -17.94
CA SER A 115 23.67 -40.69 -18.20
C SER A 115 24.76 -40.35 -17.18
N PHE A 116 24.51 -39.46 -16.21
CA PHE A 116 25.55 -38.92 -15.31
C PHE A 116 25.61 -39.64 -13.97
N GLY A 117 26.24 -40.82 -13.91
CA GLY A 117 26.42 -41.57 -12.65
C GLY A 117 27.61 -41.12 -11.77
N LYS A 118 28.60 -40.41 -12.33
CA LYS A 118 29.88 -40.13 -11.62
C LYS A 118 29.97 -38.75 -10.95
N GLU A 119 29.14 -37.80 -11.37
CA GLU A 119 29.28 -36.39 -10.95
C GLU A 119 28.23 -35.93 -9.93
N ILE A 120 27.18 -36.73 -9.72
CA ILE A 120 26.06 -36.42 -8.82
C ILE A 120 26.53 -36.22 -7.37
N ASP A 121 27.40 -37.09 -6.88
CA ASP A 121 27.89 -36.98 -5.50
C ASP A 121 28.63 -35.67 -5.25
N ARG A 122 29.46 -35.23 -6.20
CA ARG A 122 30.22 -34.00 -6.07
C ARG A 122 29.31 -32.78 -6.08
N GLN A 123 28.30 -32.77 -6.94
CA GLN A 123 27.30 -31.69 -7.00
C GLN A 123 26.47 -31.63 -5.73
N ILE A 124 26.07 -32.78 -5.18
CA ILE A 124 25.37 -32.85 -3.88
C ILE A 124 26.27 -32.31 -2.76
N GLN A 125 27.55 -32.65 -2.73
CA GLN A 125 28.49 -32.10 -1.74
C GLN A 125 28.67 -30.59 -1.90
N ALA A 126 28.69 -30.06 -3.13
CA ALA A 126 28.74 -28.62 -3.36
C ALA A 126 27.47 -27.91 -2.85
N ILE A 127 26.30 -28.50 -3.09
CA ILE A 127 25.01 -28.00 -2.58
C ILE A 127 25.01 -28.00 -1.05
N LYS A 128 25.44 -29.09 -0.40
CA LYS A 128 25.56 -29.17 1.06
C LYS A 128 26.55 -28.17 1.63
N GLY A 129 27.69 -28.00 0.98
CA GLY A 129 28.70 -27.03 1.41
C GLY A 129 28.20 -25.59 1.35
N PHE A 130 27.35 -25.27 0.37
CA PHE A 130 26.81 -23.93 0.16
C PHE A 130 25.53 -23.66 0.96
N LEU A 131 24.54 -24.54 0.85
CA LEU A 131 23.22 -24.39 1.47
C LEU A 131 23.16 -25.01 2.86
N GLY A 132 24.06 -25.92 3.23
CA GLY A 132 24.03 -26.68 4.48
C GLY A 132 23.38 -28.06 4.32
N GLU A 133 23.64 -28.97 5.25
CA GLU A 133 23.17 -30.36 5.19
C GLU A 133 21.63 -30.50 5.10
N LYS A 134 20.90 -29.62 5.79
CA LYS A 134 19.43 -29.58 5.80
C LYS A 134 18.81 -29.21 4.45
N SER A 135 19.60 -28.77 3.47
CA SER A 135 19.09 -28.47 2.13
C SER A 135 18.50 -29.71 1.44
N LEU A 136 18.93 -30.93 1.83
CA LEU A 136 18.40 -32.16 1.25
C LEU A 136 16.94 -32.44 1.65
N ASP A 137 16.51 -31.93 2.80
CA ASP A 137 15.14 -32.07 3.29
C ASP A 137 14.16 -31.29 2.40
N HIS A 138 14.66 -30.35 1.61
CA HIS A 138 13.93 -29.54 0.63
C HIS A 138 14.21 -29.93 -0.82
N MET A 139 14.87 -31.07 -1.07
CA MET A 139 15.32 -31.47 -2.40
C MET A 139 14.28 -32.32 -3.14
N LEU A 140 14.08 -32.00 -4.43
CA LEU A 140 13.36 -32.77 -5.43
C LEU A 140 14.30 -33.11 -6.59
N ILE A 141 14.42 -34.38 -6.97
CA ILE A 141 15.26 -34.78 -8.11
C ILE A 141 14.43 -34.83 -9.39
N ALA A 142 14.90 -34.21 -10.47
CA ALA A 142 14.25 -34.29 -11.77
C ALA A 142 15.18 -34.95 -12.79
N PHE A 143 14.77 -36.10 -13.32
CA PHE A 143 15.54 -36.82 -14.33
C PHE A 143 15.18 -36.34 -15.74
N THR A 144 16.19 -35.91 -16.51
CA THR A 144 16.06 -35.47 -17.90
C THR A 144 16.75 -36.45 -18.85
N HIS A 145 16.50 -36.31 -20.16
CA HIS A 145 17.03 -37.20 -21.21
C HIS A 145 16.58 -38.66 -21.05
N CYS A 146 15.37 -38.87 -20.52
CA CYS A 146 14.72 -40.19 -20.47
C CYS A 146 14.11 -40.50 -21.84
N ASN A 147 14.09 -41.79 -22.21
CA ASN A 147 13.41 -42.20 -23.44
C ASN A 147 11.88 -42.27 -23.23
N MET A 148 11.14 -42.55 -24.30
CA MET A 148 9.68 -42.60 -24.27
C MET A 148 9.16 -43.62 -23.24
N GLU A 149 9.65 -44.87 -23.29
CA GLU A 149 9.21 -45.96 -22.40
C GLU A 149 9.41 -45.63 -20.92
N GLN A 150 10.55 -45.04 -20.57
CA GLN A 150 10.85 -44.62 -19.20
C GLN A 150 10.01 -43.46 -18.72
N THR A 151 9.67 -42.54 -19.63
CA THR A 151 8.83 -41.38 -19.28
C THR A 151 7.38 -41.83 -19.05
N MET A 152 6.92 -42.82 -19.80
CA MET A 152 5.59 -43.42 -19.66
C MET A 152 5.47 -44.35 -18.44
N ASP A 153 6.55 -45.01 -18.04
CA ASP A 153 6.56 -45.93 -16.89
C ASP A 153 7.74 -45.69 -15.94
N ARG A 154 7.41 -45.20 -14.73
CA ARG A 154 8.37 -44.94 -13.66
C ARG A 154 9.02 -46.19 -13.11
N ILE A 155 8.39 -47.36 -13.19
CA ILE A 155 8.98 -48.62 -12.75
C ILE A 155 10.18 -48.94 -13.64
N ILE A 156 10.01 -48.81 -14.97
CA ILE A 156 11.08 -49.01 -15.95
C ILE A 156 12.22 -48.03 -15.70
N MET A 157 11.92 -46.76 -15.39
CA MET A 157 12.96 -45.80 -15.00
C MET A 157 13.70 -46.23 -13.72
N LYS A 158 12.96 -46.64 -12.69
CA LYS A 158 13.50 -47.03 -11.38
C LYS A 158 14.40 -48.27 -11.45
N GLU A 159 14.12 -49.19 -12.37
CA GLU A 159 14.97 -50.36 -12.63
C GLU A 159 16.36 -49.98 -13.14
N THR A 160 16.50 -48.85 -13.86
CA THR A 160 17.78 -48.37 -14.38
C THR A 160 18.71 -47.75 -13.33
N PHE A 161 18.22 -47.48 -12.12
CA PHE A 161 19.00 -46.85 -11.07
C PHE A 161 19.97 -47.82 -10.39
N THR A 162 21.18 -47.33 -10.13
CA THR A 162 22.17 -48.03 -9.28
C THR A 162 21.67 -48.12 -7.84
N SER A 163 22.16 -49.10 -7.08
CA SER A 163 21.82 -49.23 -5.64
C SER A 163 22.14 -47.95 -4.85
N LYS A 164 23.22 -47.26 -5.24
CA LYS A 164 23.59 -45.97 -4.64
C LYS A 164 22.53 -44.89 -4.87
N MET A 165 22.05 -44.77 -6.10
CA MET A 165 20.98 -43.82 -6.43
C MET A 165 19.69 -44.19 -5.70
N LYS A 166 19.31 -45.47 -5.68
CA LYS A 166 18.12 -45.95 -4.94
C LYS A 166 18.19 -45.57 -3.46
N ASN A 167 19.31 -45.83 -2.79
CA ASN A 167 19.50 -45.44 -1.39
C ASN A 167 19.43 -43.92 -1.17
N PHE A 168 19.94 -43.12 -2.12
CA PHE A 168 19.85 -41.67 -2.03
C PHE A 168 18.42 -41.17 -2.23
N LEU A 169 17.69 -41.73 -3.20
CA LEU A 169 16.27 -41.43 -3.41
C LEU A 169 15.44 -41.82 -2.18
N ASP A 170 15.72 -42.96 -1.55
CA ASP A 170 15.08 -43.37 -0.30
C ASP A 170 15.37 -42.39 0.85
N TYR A 171 16.60 -41.85 0.93
CA TYR A 171 16.98 -40.85 1.93
C TYR A 171 16.20 -39.53 1.79
N ILE A 172 15.82 -39.15 0.57
CA ILE A 172 14.98 -37.96 0.30
C ILE A 172 13.50 -38.31 0.17
N ASP A 173 13.03 -39.38 0.83
CA ASP A 173 11.64 -39.84 0.84
C ASP A 173 11.06 -40.11 -0.56
N ASN A 174 11.88 -40.62 -1.47
CA ASN A 174 11.52 -40.92 -2.86
C ASN A 174 10.97 -39.70 -3.63
N ARG A 175 11.38 -38.48 -3.27
CA ARG A 175 11.03 -37.23 -4.00
C ARG A 175 11.78 -37.12 -5.32
N TRP A 176 11.24 -37.70 -6.38
CA TRP A 176 11.77 -37.54 -7.74
C TRP A 176 10.68 -37.57 -8.82
N ILE A 177 10.98 -36.93 -9.95
CA ILE A 177 10.13 -36.86 -11.14
C ILE A 177 10.94 -37.17 -12.41
N ILE A 178 10.22 -37.39 -13.51
CA ILE A 178 10.79 -37.43 -14.86
C ILE A 178 10.36 -36.16 -15.57
N SER A 179 11.32 -35.41 -16.10
CA SER A 179 11.05 -34.28 -16.98
C SER A 179 10.79 -34.81 -18.39
N PRO A 180 9.60 -34.61 -18.98
CA PRO A 180 9.33 -35.01 -20.35
C PRO A 180 10.27 -34.31 -21.34
N ASN A 181 10.70 -35.04 -22.37
CA ASN A 181 11.48 -34.45 -23.46
C ASN A 181 10.51 -33.77 -24.46
N PRO A 182 10.62 -32.45 -24.71
CA PRO A 182 9.77 -31.76 -25.69
C PRO A 182 9.87 -32.30 -27.11
N ASP A 183 10.97 -32.98 -27.48
CA ASP A 183 11.09 -33.64 -28.79
C ASP A 183 10.20 -34.89 -28.92
N LEU A 184 9.78 -35.47 -27.78
CA LEU A 184 9.02 -36.72 -27.71
C LEU A 184 7.58 -36.52 -27.26
N PHE A 185 7.28 -35.43 -26.56
CA PHE A 185 6.01 -35.19 -25.90
C PHE A 185 5.53 -33.73 -26.06
N ASN A 186 4.22 -33.54 -26.06
CA ASN A 186 3.53 -32.26 -26.16
C ASN A 186 2.74 -31.94 -24.89
N LEU A 187 2.29 -30.69 -24.74
CA LEU A 187 1.50 -30.26 -23.58
C LEU A 187 0.18 -31.05 -23.40
N ASP A 188 -0.40 -31.51 -24.50
CA ASP A 188 -1.66 -32.27 -24.50
C ASP A 188 -1.49 -33.74 -24.10
N ASP A 189 -0.25 -34.23 -23.94
CA ASP A 189 -0.03 -35.62 -23.54
C ASP A 189 -0.30 -35.81 -22.05
N ASP A 190 -1.19 -36.76 -21.71
CA ASP A 190 -1.57 -37.08 -20.32
C ASP A 190 -0.36 -37.35 -19.41
N ILE A 191 0.71 -37.92 -19.96
CA ILE A 191 1.94 -38.22 -19.21
C ILE A 191 2.72 -36.95 -18.84
N VAL A 192 2.65 -35.90 -19.65
CA VAL A 192 3.26 -34.60 -19.36
C VAL A 192 2.48 -33.95 -18.23
N TYR A 193 1.15 -33.91 -18.36
CA TYR A 193 0.28 -33.42 -17.29
C TYR A 193 0.55 -34.14 -15.97
N THR A 194 0.62 -35.48 -15.99
CA THR A 194 0.86 -36.30 -14.80
C THR A 194 2.21 -35.98 -14.15
N ASN A 195 3.31 -35.98 -14.92
CA ASN A 195 4.64 -35.72 -14.37
C ASN A 195 4.80 -34.30 -13.82
N ILE A 196 4.22 -33.30 -14.49
CA ILE A 196 4.30 -31.90 -14.06
C ILE A 196 3.35 -31.62 -12.89
N TYR A 197 2.17 -32.22 -12.87
CA TYR A 197 1.24 -32.13 -11.75
C TYR A 197 1.87 -32.72 -10.49
N GLU A 198 2.46 -33.91 -10.57
CA GLU A 198 3.17 -34.51 -9.44
C GLU A 198 4.36 -33.67 -8.97
N ALA A 199 5.10 -33.05 -9.89
CA ALA A 199 6.17 -32.12 -9.52
C ALA A 199 5.64 -30.96 -8.68
N LYS A 200 4.53 -30.34 -9.12
CA LYS A 200 3.86 -29.26 -8.39
C LYS A 200 3.31 -29.72 -7.05
N ASP A 201 2.71 -30.91 -6.99
CA ASP A 201 2.20 -31.49 -5.75
C ASP A 201 3.32 -31.70 -4.72
N ILE A 202 4.45 -32.28 -5.13
CA ILE A 202 5.62 -32.43 -4.26
C ILE A 202 6.13 -31.06 -3.80
N ILE A 203 6.27 -30.08 -4.70
CA ILE A 203 6.71 -28.71 -4.35
C ILE A 203 5.77 -28.07 -3.32
N GLY A 204 4.46 -28.21 -3.52
CA GLY A 204 3.43 -27.68 -2.62
C GLY A 204 3.31 -28.44 -1.29
N SER A 205 3.83 -29.66 -1.21
CA SER A 205 3.80 -30.49 0.01
C SER A 205 4.93 -30.19 1.00
N PHE A 206 5.99 -29.47 0.57
CA PHE A 206 7.03 -29.05 1.50
C PHE A 206 6.44 -28.11 2.57
N PRO A 207 6.92 -28.16 3.81
CA PRO A 207 6.38 -27.38 4.92
C PRO A 207 6.85 -25.92 4.85
N GLU A 208 7.60 -25.45 5.85
CA GLU A 208 8.15 -24.09 5.89
C GLU A 208 9.33 -23.92 4.94
N ALA A 209 9.52 -22.70 4.42
CA ALA A 209 10.64 -22.40 3.54
C ALA A 209 11.99 -22.59 4.25
N TYR A 210 12.91 -23.26 3.56
CA TYR A 210 14.27 -23.46 4.01
C TYR A 210 15.03 -22.13 4.08
N THR A 211 15.58 -21.80 5.24
CA THR A 211 16.42 -20.62 5.40
C THR A 211 17.77 -20.93 6.06
N THR A 212 18.74 -20.05 5.80
CA THR A 212 20.07 -20.07 6.42
C THR A 212 20.36 -18.70 7.02
N GLU A 213 21.36 -18.62 7.90
CA GLU A 213 21.80 -17.32 8.47
C GLU A 213 22.20 -16.31 7.38
N MET A 214 22.73 -16.80 6.26
CA MET A 214 23.09 -15.96 5.11
C MET A 214 21.85 -15.31 4.46
N PHE A 215 20.78 -16.07 4.24
CA PHE A 215 19.52 -15.52 3.70
C PHE A 215 18.88 -14.53 4.67
N ASN A 216 18.85 -14.88 5.96
CA ASN A 216 18.29 -14.01 7.00
C ASN A 216 19.01 -12.66 7.12
N ARG A 217 20.34 -12.63 6.94
CA ARG A 217 21.12 -11.38 6.93
C ARG A 217 20.75 -10.48 5.76
N VAL A 218 20.63 -11.04 4.56
CA VAL A 218 20.24 -10.29 3.36
C VAL A 218 18.81 -9.76 3.50
N ARG A 219 17.88 -10.58 4.00
CA ARG A 219 16.50 -10.14 4.26
C ARG A 219 16.44 -8.94 5.20
N ARG A 220 17.11 -9.00 6.36
CA ARG A 220 17.14 -7.89 7.33
C ARG A 220 17.72 -6.62 6.72
N ALA A 221 18.84 -6.73 6.01
CA ALA A 221 19.46 -5.57 5.36
C ALA A 221 18.55 -4.92 4.31
N ARG A 222 17.78 -5.73 3.58
CA ARG A 222 16.78 -5.26 2.61
C ARG A 222 15.64 -4.52 3.30
N GLU A 223 15.05 -5.12 4.33
CA GLU A 223 13.96 -4.53 5.12
C GLU A 223 14.38 -3.18 5.75
N ASP A 224 15.58 -3.11 6.35
CA ASP A 224 16.11 -1.90 6.96
C ASP A 224 16.33 -0.77 5.92
N ALA A 225 16.86 -1.11 4.74
CA ALA A 225 17.11 -0.15 3.67
C ALA A 225 15.81 0.41 3.09
N GLU A 226 14.79 -0.44 2.90
CA GLU A 226 13.47 -0.02 2.44
C GLU A 226 12.77 0.89 3.47
N GLU A 227 12.88 0.57 4.76
CA GLU A 227 12.33 1.42 5.82
C GLU A 227 13.03 2.79 5.85
N ALA A 228 14.36 2.82 5.74
CA ALA A 228 15.12 4.06 5.68
C ALA A 228 14.73 4.93 4.48
N ALA A 229 14.54 4.33 3.30
CA ALA A 229 14.10 5.03 2.10
C ALA A 229 12.70 5.63 2.25
N ARG A 230 11.76 4.90 2.87
CA ARG A 230 10.40 5.40 3.16
C ARG A 230 10.44 6.61 4.09
N ARG A 231 11.26 6.57 5.15
CA ARG A 231 11.43 7.69 6.09
C ARG A 231 12.01 8.92 5.40
N HIS A 232 13.07 8.76 4.61
CA HIS A 232 13.69 9.86 3.86
C HIS A 232 12.71 10.54 2.89
N ALA A 233 11.95 9.75 2.12
CA ALA A 233 10.95 10.28 1.19
C ALA A 233 9.85 11.08 1.89
N GLN A 234 9.48 10.68 3.11
CA GLN A 234 8.50 11.39 3.93
C GLN A 234 9.05 12.72 4.48
N GLU A 235 10.31 12.72 4.93
CA GLU A 235 11.00 13.93 5.41
C GLU A 235 11.17 14.98 4.30
N GLU A 236 11.54 14.57 3.09
CA GLU A 236 11.65 15.50 1.94
C GLU A 236 10.31 16.15 1.60
N ARG A 237 9.21 15.40 1.62
CA ARG A 237 7.86 15.95 1.40
C ARG A 237 7.48 16.96 2.47
N LEU A 238 7.81 16.69 3.74
CA LEU A 238 7.55 17.61 4.83
C LEU A 238 8.33 18.91 4.65
N ARG A 239 9.63 18.81 4.34
CA ARG A 239 10.51 19.95 4.10
C ARG A 239 10.03 20.82 2.94
N SER A 240 9.68 20.21 1.79
CA SER A 240 9.14 20.93 0.63
C SER A 240 7.88 21.73 1.00
N CYS A 241 7.02 21.14 1.83
CA CYS A 241 5.80 21.79 2.27
C CYS A 241 6.07 22.96 3.23
N GLU A 242 7.02 22.81 4.16
CA GLU A 242 7.43 23.90 5.07
C GLU A 242 8.07 25.09 4.32
N GLU A 243 8.89 24.82 3.29
CA GLU A 243 9.49 25.86 2.44
C GLU A 243 8.42 26.64 1.66
N GLU A 244 7.40 25.95 1.15
CA GLU A 244 6.26 26.57 0.47
C GLU A 244 5.48 27.47 1.44
N LEU A 245 5.20 27.01 2.66
CA LEU A 245 4.57 27.82 3.72
C LEU A 245 5.38 29.08 4.07
N ALA A 246 6.72 29.00 4.09
CA ALA A 246 7.58 30.14 4.40
C ALA A 246 7.52 31.22 3.32
N ARG A 247 7.56 30.84 2.04
CA ARG A 247 7.40 31.78 0.90
C ARG A 247 6.05 32.48 0.95
N ILE A 248 5.00 31.70 1.20
CA ILE A 248 3.62 32.14 1.40
C ILE A 248 3.53 33.23 2.48
N ARG A 249 4.18 33.04 3.63
CA ARG A 249 4.18 34.01 4.75
C ARG A 249 4.83 35.34 4.37
N GLY A 250 5.86 35.31 3.52
CA GLY A 250 6.58 36.50 3.07
C GLY A 250 5.84 37.33 2.02
N ALA A 251 4.92 36.74 1.26
CA ALA A 251 4.24 37.40 0.14
C ALA A 251 3.01 38.23 0.53
N VAL A 252 2.64 38.29 1.82
CA VAL A 252 1.40 38.94 2.28
C VAL A 252 1.69 40.31 2.93
N ASP A 253 1.18 41.38 2.32
CA ASP A 253 1.24 42.75 2.83
C ASP A 253 0.24 43.03 3.97
N GLU A 254 0.49 44.08 4.75
CA GLU A 254 -0.30 44.41 5.95
C GLU A 254 -1.80 44.67 5.64
N ALA A 255 -2.11 45.28 4.49
CA ALA A 255 -3.49 45.51 4.07
C ALA A 255 -4.24 44.20 3.77
N GLY A 256 -3.60 43.26 3.07
CA GLY A 256 -4.11 41.91 2.88
C GLY A 256 -4.22 41.14 4.21
N ARG A 257 -3.36 41.45 5.20
CA ARG A 257 -3.47 40.83 6.53
C ARG A 257 -4.76 41.21 7.26
N LEU A 258 -5.13 42.49 7.23
CA LEU A 258 -6.32 42.99 7.91
C LEU A 258 -7.61 42.47 7.24
N LYS A 259 -7.69 42.53 5.91
CA LYS A 259 -8.87 42.04 5.15
C LYS A 259 -9.13 40.55 5.36
N ALA A 260 -8.08 39.72 5.33
CA ALA A 260 -8.21 38.29 5.56
C ALA A 260 -8.75 37.98 6.97
N ASN A 261 -8.29 38.72 7.99
CA ASN A 261 -8.79 38.59 9.36
C ASN A 261 -10.26 39.03 9.45
N GLU A 262 -10.66 40.13 8.81
CA GLU A 262 -12.05 40.60 8.81
C GLU A 262 -13.01 39.58 8.18
N GLU A 263 -12.66 38.98 7.04
CA GLU A 263 -13.49 37.92 6.44
C GLU A 263 -13.51 36.64 7.29
N ALA A 264 -12.39 36.29 7.93
CA ALA A 264 -12.31 35.15 8.84
C ALA A 264 -13.27 35.29 10.05
N ARG A 265 -13.48 36.52 10.54
CA ARG A 265 -14.43 36.81 11.64
C ARG A 265 -15.87 36.49 11.26
N LYS A 266 -16.22 36.51 9.98
CA LYS A 266 -17.61 36.33 9.54
C LYS A 266 -18.09 34.89 9.58
N ALA A 267 -17.22 33.92 9.83
CA ALA A 267 -17.56 32.49 9.82
C ALA A 267 -16.95 31.72 11.01
N CYS A 268 -17.50 31.94 12.20
CA CYS A 268 -17.05 31.34 13.45
C CYS A 268 -18.23 30.83 14.29
N PHE A 269 -17.92 29.95 15.25
CA PHE A 269 -18.82 29.49 16.30
C PHE A 269 -18.65 30.33 17.57
N SER A 270 -19.69 30.36 18.41
CA SER A 270 -19.55 30.90 19.76
C SER A 270 -18.73 29.97 20.65
N LEU A 271 -18.01 30.52 21.63
CA LEU A 271 -17.08 29.76 22.47
C LEU A 271 -17.76 28.68 23.32
N ASP A 272 -18.99 28.95 23.76
CA ASP A 272 -19.81 28.04 24.59
C ASP A 272 -20.55 26.97 23.76
N THR A 273 -20.29 26.90 22.45
CA THR A 273 -20.83 25.84 21.59
C THR A 273 -20.32 24.49 22.07
N ILE A 274 -21.22 23.54 22.29
CA ILE A 274 -20.90 22.20 22.77
C ILE A 274 -20.59 21.27 21.60
N VAL A 275 -19.48 20.54 21.73
CA VAL A 275 -19.08 19.44 20.86
C VAL A 275 -19.01 18.14 21.65
N THR A 276 -19.21 17.01 20.98
CA THR A 276 -19.10 15.67 21.59
C THR A 276 -17.79 15.02 21.16
N LEU A 277 -16.97 14.60 22.13
CA LEU A 277 -15.73 13.86 21.91
C LEU A 277 -16.01 12.38 21.64
N LYS A 278 -15.03 11.67 21.06
CA LYS A 278 -15.10 10.23 20.78
C LYS A 278 -15.36 9.35 22.01
N ASP A 279 -14.96 9.81 23.19
CA ASP A 279 -15.22 9.13 24.47
C ASP A 279 -16.62 9.44 25.07
N GLY A 280 -17.44 10.21 24.35
CA GLY A 280 -18.79 10.59 24.75
C GLY A 280 -18.87 11.84 25.63
N ARG A 281 -17.74 12.42 26.05
CA ARG A 281 -17.75 13.68 26.83
C ARG A 281 -18.24 14.84 25.96
N LYS A 282 -19.05 15.72 26.56
CA LYS A 282 -19.49 16.97 25.96
C LYS A 282 -18.69 18.12 26.56
N ILE A 283 -18.00 18.87 25.71
CA ILE A 283 -17.15 20.00 26.10
C ILE A 283 -17.51 21.22 25.28
N GLU A 284 -17.22 22.40 25.81
CA GLU A 284 -17.30 23.65 25.05
C GLU A 284 -16.19 23.71 23.99
N MET A 285 -16.47 24.35 22.86
CA MET A 285 -15.48 24.59 21.81
C MET A 285 -14.28 25.39 22.32
N SER A 286 -14.48 26.22 23.36
CA SER A 286 -13.43 26.94 24.07
C SER A 286 -12.35 26.03 24.69
N GLU A 287 -12.69 24.78 25.00
CA GLU A 287 -11.83 23.77 25.63
C GLU A 287 -11.20 22.77 24.65
N VAL A 288 -11.63 22.79 23.38
CA VAL A 288 -11.15 21.85 22.35
C VAL A 288 -9.67 22.06 22.06
N LYS A 289 -8.92 20.96 22.01
CA LYS A 289 -7.48 20.94 21.72
C LYS A 289 -7.17 20.30 20.38
N ILE A 290 -6.05 20.69 19.78
CA ILE A 290 -5.54 20.08 18.55
C ILE A 290 -5.17 18.61 18.82
N GLY A 291 -5.77 17.71 18.05
CA GLY A 291 -5.71 16.25 18.22
C GLY A 291 -6.97 15.64 18.83
N ASP A 292 -7.88 16.43 19.41
CA ASP A 292 -9.15 15.92 19.91
C ASP A 292 -10.00 15.36 18.77
N HIS A 293 -10.70 14.27 19.02
CA HIS A 293 -11.60 13.65 18.04
C HIS A 293 -13.03 14.02 18.37
N VAL A 294 -13.62 14.90 17.55
CA VAL A 294 -14.98 15.43 17.73
C VAL A 294 -15.96 14.76 16.77
N ALA A 295 -17.24 14.72 17.15
CA ALA A 295 -18.31 14.23 16.29
C ALA A 295 -18.49 15.14 15.07
N CYS A 296 -18.61 14.53 13.88
CA CYS A 296 -18.64 15.24 12.61
C CYS A 296 -19.82 14.87 11.69
N GLY A 297 -20.69 13.98 12.13
CA GLY A 297 -21.84 13.52 11.35
C GLY A 297 -22.19 12.07 11.65
N VAL A 298 -23.23 11.57 10.98
CA VAL A 298 -23.63 10.17 10.99
C VAL A 298 -23.39 9.61 9.59
N TYR A 299 -22.75 8.45 9.50
CA TYR A 299 -22.50 7.76 8.23
C TYR A 299 -23.09 6.34 8.29
N ASN A 300 -23.42 5.82 7.11
CA ASN A 300 -23.93 4.47 6.97
C ASN A 300 -22.78 3.54 6.59
N ASN A 301 -22.52 2.53 7.43
CA ASN A 301 -21.55 1.48 7.16
C ASN A 301 -22.29 0.14 7.07
N GLY A 302 -22.57 -0.32 5.85
CA GLY A 302 -23.23 -1.62 5.64
C GLY A 302 -24.63 -1.75 6.26
N GLY A 303 -25.37 -0.66 6.40
CA GLY A 303 -26.71 -0.61 7.00
C GLY A 303 -26.75 -0.13 8.45
N ILE A 304 -25.60 -0.03 9.12
CA ILE A 304 -25.50 0.45 10.51
C ILE A 304 -25.13 1.94 10.48
N LYS A 305 -25.95 2.77 11.14
CA LYS A 305 -25.68 4.21 11.31
C LYS A 305 -24.74 4.41 12.49
N GLU A 306 -23.58 5.00 12.24
CA GLU A 306 -22.60 5.31 13.28
C GLU A 306 -22.21 6.79 13.26
N ILE A 307 -21.87 7.33 14.44
CA ILE A 307 -21.30 8.67 14.56
C ILE A 307 -19.86 8.64 14.06
N ARG A 308 -19.55 9.48 13.07
CA ARG A 308 -18.19 9.71 12.60
C ARG A 308 -17.47 10.67 13.53
N TYR A 309 -16.31 10.26 14.03
CA TYR A 309 -15.40 11.14 14.77
C TYR A 309 -14.19 11.50 13.92
N SER A 310 -13.71 12.73 14.03
CA SER A 310 -12.55 13.20 13.28
C SER A 310 -11.64 14.09 14.13
N GLU A 311 -10.33 13.97 13.90
CA GLU A 311 -9.31 14.81 14.51
C GLU A 311 -9.52 16.29 14.16
N VAL A 312 -9.51 17.14 15.18
CA VAL A 312 -9.30 18.58 15.07
C VAL A 312 -7.82 18.84 14.81
N TYR A 313 -7.47 19.22 13.58
CA TYR A 313 -6.07 19.41 13.19
C TYR A 313 -5.60 20.87 13.21
N LEU A 314 -6.54 21.80 13.27
CA LEU A 314 -6.27 23.24 13.24
C LEU A 314 -7.39 24.03 13.92
N ILE A 315 -6.99 24.95 14.79
CA ILE A 315 -7.83 26.09 15.19
C ILE A 315 -7.40 27.23 14.28
N ALA A 316 -8.27 27.61 13.34
CA ALA A 316 -7.93 28.54 12.27
C ALA A 316 -7.91 30.00 12.77
N HIS A 317 -8.76 30.31 13.75
CA HIS A 317 -9.02 31.66 14.24
C HIS A 317 -9.70 31.59 15.61
N LEU A 318 -9.20 32.35 16.59
CA LEU A 318 -9.75 32.37 17.95
C LEU A 318 -9.52 33.73 18.63
N ASP A 319 -10.60 34.37 19.06
CA ASP A 319 -10.53 35.54 19.94
C ASP A 319 -11.46 35.31 21.12
N LYS A 320 -10.96 35.53 22.35
CA LYS A 320 -11.73 35.30 23.58
C LYS A 320 -12.47 36.52 24.10
N HIS A 321 -12.20 37.70 23.56
CA HIS A 321 -12.68 38.97 24.12
C HIS A 321 -13.43 39.84 23.12
N GLN A 322 -13.34 39.52 21.82
CA GLN A 322 -14.04 40.25 20.77
C GLN A 322 -15.56 40.11 20.92
N GLN A 323 -16.27 41.24 21.00
CA GLN A 323 -17.73 41.27 20.88
C GLN A 323 -18.14 40.92 19.45
N THR A 324 -18.95 39.88 19.29
CA THR A 324 -19.28 39.29 17.98
C THR A 324 -20.79 39.06 17.87
N GLU A 325 -21.39 39.49 16.77
CA GLU A 325 -22.79 39.24 16.47
C GLU A 325 -22.96 37.82 15.91
N PHE A 326 -23.78 37.02 16.59
CA PHE A 326 -24.17 35.67 16.18
C PHE A 326 -25.64 35.62 15.78
N LEU A 327 -25.97 34.74 14.85
CA LEU A 327 -27.33 34.25 14.64
C LEU A 327 -27.60 33.14 15.65
N LYS A 328 -28.61 33.35 16.50
CA LYS A 328 -29.21 32.33 17.36
C LYS A 328 -30.26 31.58 16.56
N VAL A 329 -29.94 30.37 16.14
CA VAL A 329 -30.85 29.47 15.43
C VAL A 329 -31.49 28.53 16.44
N GLU A 330 -32.78 28.68 16.67
CA GLU A 330 -33.56 27.86 17.61
C GLU A 330 -34.36 26.81 16.86
N TYR A 331 -34.45 25.62 17.44
CA TYR A 331 -35.18 24.48 16.88
C TYR A 331 -35.79 23.63 18.00
N ILE A 332 -36.78 22.82 17.64
CA ILE A 332 -37.40 21.86 18.57
C ILE A 332 -37.11 20.45 18.09
N LYS A 333 -36.62 19.62 19.00
CA LYS A 333 -36.39 18.19 18.78
C LYS A 333 -37.71 17.39 18.81
N PRO A 334 -37.75 16.16 18.27
CA PRO A 334 -38.95 15.32 18.30
C PRO A 334 -39.48 15.04 19.72
N ASP A 335 -38.60 15.05 20.72
CA ASP A 335 -38.95 14.89 22.14
C ASP A 335 -39.56 16.15 22.78
N GLY A 336 -39.69 17.26 22.02
CA GLY A 336 -40.22 18.53 22.48
C GLY A 336 -39.18 19.45 23.15
N MET A 337 -37.94 19.01 23.34
CA MET A 337 -36.88 19.86 23.89
C MET A 337 -36.40 20.89 22.86
N THR A 338 -36.17 22.11 23.32
CA THR A 338 -35.59 23.18 22.49
C THR A 338 -34.07 23.06 22.44
N GLY A 339 -33.51 23.24 21.25
CA GLY A 339 -32.08 23.40 21.03
C GLY A 339 -31.77 24.76 20.40
N SER A 340 -30.55 25.24 20.60
CA SER A 340 -30.08 26.49 19.99
C SER A 340 -28.63 26.36 19.53
N LEU A 341 -28.30 26.96 18.39
CA LEU A 341 -26.94 27.09 17.88
C LEU A 341 -26.61 28.56 17.63
N TYR A 342 -25.39 28.95 17.99
CA TYR A 342 -24.86 30.28 17.79
C TYR A 342 -23.74 30.24 16.75
N LEU A 343 -23.97 30.87 15.61
CA LEU A 343 -23.01 30.94 14.52
C LEU A 343 -23.10 32.30 13.80
N THR A 344 -22.00 32.77 13.25
CA THR A 344 -21.98 34.03 12.49
C THR A 344 -22.72 33.87 11.15
N SER A 345 -23.13 34.99 10.53
CA SER A 345 -24.01 34.99 9.35
C SER A 345 -23.48 34.25 8.13
N GLU A 346 -22.15 34.21 7.95
CA GLU A 346 -21.50 33.54 6.82
C GLU A 346 -21.07 32.10 7.11
N HIS A 347 -21.36 31.58 8.31
CA HIS A 347 -20.99 30.21 8.63
C HIS A 347 -21.96 29.21 7.97
N HIS A 348 -21.45 28.11 7.42
CA HIS A 348 -22.27 27.16 6.67
C HIS A 348 -22.85 26.05 7.57
N VAL A 349 -24.15 25.84 7.46
CA VAL A 349 -24.90 24.79 8.16
C VAL A 349 -25.49 23.84 7.13
N PHE A 350 -25.66 22.57 7.49
CA PHE A 350 -26.35 21.62 6.64
C PHE A 350 -27.87 21.85 6.74
N VAL A 351 -28.42 22.50 5.71
CA VAL A 351 -29.82 22.95 5.60
C VAL A 351 -30.42 22.38 4.32
N ASP A 352 -31.63 21.83 4.40
CA ASP A 352 -32.39 21.36 3.22
C ASP A 352 -31.58 20.43 2.27
N ASN A 353 -30.81 19.50 2.86
CA ASN A 353 -29.91 18.54 2.19
C ASN A 353 -28.65 19.13 1.50
N ALA A 354 -28.28 20.38 1.78
CA ALA A 354 -27.06 20.99 1.28
C ALA A 354 -26.38 21.85 2.37
N PHE A 355 -25.12 22.22 2.17
CA PHE A 355 -24.51 23.26 3.00
C PHE A 355 -24.89 24.64 2.46
N ASP A 356 -25.50 25.47 3.30
CA ASP A 356 -25.87 26.86 2.97
C ASP A 356 -25.53 27.81 4.13
N TYR A 357 -25.46 29.11 3.84
CA TYR A 357 -25.11 30.15 4.80
C TYR A 357 -26.16 30.28 5.89
N ALA A 358 -25.71 30.54 7.12
CA ALA A 358 -26.57 30.78 8.28
C ALA A 358 -27.62 31.87 8.04
N ARG A 359 -27.25 32.97 7.36
CA ARG A 359 -28.15 34.08 7.02
C ARG A 359 -29.32 33.66 6.12
N ASN A 360 -29.22 32.55 5.41
CA ASN A 360 -30.25 32.06 4.51
C ASN A 360 -31.30 31.18 5.23
N ILE A 361 -31.06 30.83 6.50
CA ILE A 361 -31.99 30.04 7.30
C ILE A 361 -33.27 30.83 7.54
N ARG A 362 -34.41 30.26 7.15
CA ARG A 362 -35.74 30.86 7.31
C ARG A 362 -36.52 30.13 8.39
N PRO A 363 -36.98 30.83 9.46
CA PRO A 363 -37.87 30.24 10.45
C PRO A 363 -39.08 29.55 9.81
N HIS A 364 -39.44 28.38 10.32
CA HIS A 364 -40.54 27.52 9.90
C HIS A 364 -40.47 26.93 8.47
N ALA A 365 -39.54 27.40 7.64
CA ALA A 365 -39.34 26.93 6.27
C ALA A 365 -38.11 26.02 6.13
N SER A 366 -36.97 26.42 6.69
CA SER A 366 -35.71 25.68 6.59
C SER A 366 -35.66 24.51 7.56
N GLN A 367 -35.07 23.39 7.12
CA GLN A 367 -34.78 22.24 7.96
C GLN A 367 -33.28 22.07 8.18
N ILE A 368 -32.87 21.85 9.42
CA ILE A 368 -31.48 21.58 9.81
C ILE A 368 -31.33 20.12 10.26
N HIS A 369 -30.14 19.57 10.10
CA HIS A 369 -29.82 18.23 10.59
C HIS A 369 -29.26 18.27 12.00
N VAL A 370 -29.91 17.57 12.91
CA VAL A 370 -29.57 17.48 14.33
C VAL A 370 -29.25 16.03 14.69
N LEU A 371 -28.20 15.83 15.47
CA LEU A 371 -27.84 14.58 16.09
C LEU A 371 -28.68 14.38 17.36
N ASP A 372 -29.56 13.39 17.34
CA ASP A 372 -30.40 13.04 18.47
C ASP A 372 -30.34 11.53 18.73
N ASN A 373 -30.00 11.15 19.96
CA ASN A 373 -29.83 9.74 20.38
C ASN A 373 -28.98 8.87 19.44
N GLY A 374 -27.96 9.47 18.80
CA GLY A 374 -27.06 8.78 17.87
C GLY A 374 -27.53 8.75 16.42
N GLU A 375 -28.72 9.27 16.11
CA GLU A 375 -29.24 9.40 14.77
C GLU A 375 -29.22 10.85 14.27
N SER A 376 -29.03 11.03 12.96
CA SER A 376 -29.19 12.34 12.31
C SER A 376 -30.63 12.50 11.85
N ILE A 377 -31.32 13.49 12.38
CA ILE A 377 -32.72 13.81 12.09
C ILE A 377 -32.86 15.21 11.52
N SER A 378 -33.83 15.40 10.63
CA SER A 378 -34.15 16.72 10.08
C SER A 378 -35.21 17.39 10.96
N VAL A 379 -34.91 18.59 11.46
CA VAL A 379 -35.83 19.38 12.30
C VAL A 379 -36.05 20.77 11.70
N LYS A 380 -37.26 21.29 11.85
CA LYS A 380 -37.59 22.66 11.41
C LYS A 380 -37.02 23.68 12.39
N VAL A 381 -36.42 24.73 11.83
CA VAL A 381 -36.01 25.89 12.61
C VAL A 381 -37.25 26.64 13.07
N THR A 382 -37.32 26.98 14.35
CA THR A 382 -38.46 27.68 14.95
C THR A 382 -38.27 29.18 14.97
N ASN A 383 -37.04 29.64 15.20
CA ASN A 383 -36.73 31.06 15.27
C ASN A 383 -35.28 31.32 14.88
N VAL A 384 -35.02 32.50 14.32
CA VAL A 384 -33.67 33.00 14.03
C VAL A 384 -33.61 34.44 14.53
N SER A 385 -32.73 34.70 15.48
CA SER A 385 -32.52 36.04 16.05
C SER A 385 -31.04 36.39 16.09
N LYS A 386 -30.72 37.65 16.34
CA LYS A 386 -29.33 38.12 16.49
C LYS A 386 -29.02 38.32 17.96
N GLU A 387 -27.85 37.84 18.38
CA GLU A 387 -27.36 37.98 19.76
C GLU A 387 -25.86 38.32 19.71
N THR A 388 -25.43 39.31 20.49
CA THR A 388 -24.00 39.64 20.61
C THR A 388 -23.41 38.87 21.77
N ARG A 389 -22.28 38.20 21.53
CA ARG A 389 -21.56 37.40 22.53
C ARG A 389 -20.07 37.70 22.54
N GLU A 390 -19.42 37.41 23.65
CA GLU A 390 -17.98 37.57 23.80
C GLU A 390 -17.24 36.36 23.21
N GLY A 391 -16.31 36.65 22.31
CA GLY A 391 -15.42 35.70 21.68
C GLY A 391 -16.01 34.84 20.57
N TYR A 392 -15.13 34.18 19.82
CA TYR A 392 -15.47 33.27 18.73
C TYR A 392 -14.34 32.29 18.43
N ILE A 393 -14.65 31.18 17.78
CA ILE A 393 -13.68 30.17 17.37
C ILE A 393 -14.01 29.54 16.01
N ALA A 394 -12.98 29.27 15.21
CA ALA A 394 -13.07 28.51 13.97
C ALA A 394 -12.18 27.26 14.06
N ILE A 395 -12.81 26.08 14.03
CA ILE A 395 -12.15 24.77 14.19
C ILE A 395 -12.25 23.98 12.88
N PHE A 396 -11.14 23.39 12.44
CA PHE A 396 -11.09 22.55 11.24
C PHE A 396 -10.83 21.09 11.62
N THR A 397 -11.73 20.21 11.19
CA THR A 397 -11.61 18.76 11.32
C THR A 397 -11.05 18.16 10.02
N ARG A 398 -10.45 16.96 10.09
CA ARG A 398 -9.97 16.29 8.87
C ARG A 398 -11.12 16.02 7.89
N VAL A 399 -12.33 15.75 8.36
CA VAL A 399 -13.45 15.51 7.43
C VAL A 399 -14.05 16.79 6.84
N GLY A 400 -13.90 17.94 7.52
CA GLY A 400 -14.44 19.23 7.07
C GLY A 400 -15.84 19.55 7.58
N THR A 401 -16.39 18.73 8.47
CA THR A 401 -17.68 18.91 9.15
C THR A 401 -17.52 18.78 10.66
N ILE A 402 -18.48 19.31 11.41
CA ILE A 402 -18.52 19.24 12.88
C ILE A 402 -19.96 19.23 13.37
N ILE A 403 -20.24 18.53 14.47
CA ILE A 403 -21.51 18.59 15.18
C ILE A 403 -21.38 19.63 16.31
N ALA A 404 -22.10 20.75 16.16
CA ALA A 404 -22.07 21.91 17.05
C ALA A 404 -23.45 22.10 17.70
N ASN A 405 -23.55 22.03 19.03
CA ASN A 405 -24.84 21.97 19.74
C ASN A 405 -25.82 20.97 19.11
N ASN A 406 -25.31 19.79 18.79
CA ASN A 406 -26.00 18.71 18.06
C ASN A 406 -26.35 19.03 16.59
N VAL A 407 -26.08 20.20 16.04
CA VAL A 407 -26.39 20.53 14.63
C VAL A 407 -25.19 20.20 13.73
N LEU A 408 -25.44 19.69 12.53
CA LEU A 408 -24.40 19.44 11.52
C LEU A 408 -23.98 20.73 10.81
N CYS A 409 -22.71 21.11 10.99
CA CYS A 409 -22.11 22.31 10.41
C CYS A 409 -20.87 21.97 9.57
N SER A 410 -20.55 22.86 8.63
CA SER A 410 -19.29 22.83 7.90
C SER A 410 -18.18 23.47 8.72
N CYS A 411 -16.94 22.99 8.62
CA CYS A 411 -15.79 23.70 9.17
C CYS A 411 -15.33 24.87 8.28
N TYR A 412 -15.86 24.99 7.06
CA TYR A 412 -15.41 25.92 6.03
C TYR A 412 -16.45 26.97 5.67
N SER A 413 -15.98 28.18 5.34
CA SER A 413 -16.79 29.38 5.28
C SER A 413 -17.13 29.93 3.89
N ASN A 414 -16.45 29.51 2.80
CA ASN A 414 -16.50 30.27 1.54
C ASN A 414 -16.64 29.47 0.22
N CYS A 415 -17.18 28.25 0.21
CA CYS A 415 -17.46 27.56 -1.07
C CYS A 415 -18.49 26.42 -0.95
N PRO A 416 -19.78 26.63 -1.28
CA PRO A 416 -20.69 25.55 -1.61
C PRO A 416 -20.47 25.08 -3.06
N PRO A 417 -20.50 23.77 -3.41
CA PRO A 417 -20.79 22.57 -2.61
C PRO A 417 -19.60 21.58 -2.42
N TYR A 418 -18.35 21.93 -2.77
CA TYR A 418 -17.28 20.93 -2.86
C TYR A 418 -16.31 20.94 -1.67
N GLN A 419 -16.62 20.19 -0.62
CA GLN A 419 -15.65 19.92 0.47
C GLN A 419 -14.32 19.37 -0.08
N ASN A 420 -14.37 18.57 -1.16
CA ASN A 420 -13.20 18.02 -1.83
C ASN A 420 -12.27 19.09 -2.41
N THR A 421 -12.81 20.19 -2.96
CA THR A 421 -12.00 21.28 -3.50
C THR A 421 -11.26 22.00 -2.38
N ILE A 422 -11.91 22.22 -1.24
CA ILE A 422 -11.27 22.83 -0.07
C ILE A 422 -10.20 21.89 0.50
N HIS A 423 -10.45 20.57 0.54
CA HIS A 423 -9.44 19.59 0.96
C HIS A 423 -8.20 19.61 0.06
N TYR A 424 -8.38 19.79 -1.25
CA TYR A 424 -7.27 19.93 -2.20
C TYR A 424 -6.47 21.21 -1.96
N ILE A 425 -7.16 22.35 -1.83
CA ILE A 425 -6.55 23.65 -1.52
C ILE A 425 -5.80 23.61 -0.18
N LEU A 426 -6.34 22.90 0.81
CA LEU A 426 -5.71 22.74 2.12
C LEU A 426 -4.73 21.58 2.20
N SER A 427 -4.46 20.86 1.11
CA SER A 427 -3.63 19.65 1.12
C SER A 427 -2.22 19.86 1.69
N PRO A 428 -1.50 20.96 1.41
CA PRO A 428 -0.19 21.20 2.01
C PRO A 428 -0.27 21.28 3.55
N LEU A 429 -1.20 22.10 4.06
CA LEU A 429 -1.39 22.27 5.49
C LEU A 429 -1.88 20.99 6.18
N ARG A 430 -2.78 20.25 5.53
CA ARG A 430 -3.29 18.97 6.02
C ARG A 430 -2.17 17.93 6.09
N PHE A 431 -1.28 17.87 5.10
CA PHE A 431 -0.14 16.96 5.09
C PHE A 431 0.84 17.26 6.22
N ILE A 432 1.27 18.53 6.37
CA ILE A 432 2.19 18.93 7.45
C ILE A 432 1.62 18.55 8.83
N THR A 433 0.34 18.82 9.03
CA THR A 433 -0.31 18.57 10.32
C THR A 433 -0.52 17.10 10.65
N LEU A 434 -0.24 16.15 9.74
CA LEU A 434 -0.17 14.73 10.07
C LEU A 434 1.13 14.37 10.80
N PHE A 435 2.23 15.08 10.51
CA PHE A 435 3.55 14.81 11.08
C PHE A 435 3.92 15.77 12.20
N ARG A 436 3.38 17.00 12.15
CA ARG A 436 3.63 18.05 13.14
C ARG A 436 2.33 18.77 13.48
N LYS A 437 1.81 18.56 14.68
CA LYS A 437 0.60 19.25 15.16
C LYS A 437 0.77 20.77 15.04
N SER A 438 -0.29 21.43 14.61
CA SER A 438 -0.31 22.90 14.56
C SER A 438 -0.23 23.46 15.99
N ASN A 439 0.55 24.52 16.17
CA ASN A 439 0.62 25.28 17.41
C ASN A 439 -0.10 26.64 17.29
N HIS A 440 -0.91 26.83 16.23
CA HIS A 440 -1.61 28.09 16.00
C HIS A 440 -2.79 28.23 16.96
N TYR A 441 -2.72 29.25 17.81
CA TYR A 441 -3.76 29.62 18.76
C TYR A 441 -3.71 31.14 18.93
N SER A 442 -4.38 31.86 18.03
CA SER A 442 -4.27 33.32 17.89
C SER A 442 -5.57 33.94 17.36
N ASN A 443 -5.75 35.22 17.65
CA ASN A 443 -6.79 36.08 17.08
C ASN A 443 -6.48 36.52 15.64
N GLU A 444 -5.30 36.19 15.12
CA GLU A 444 -5.04 36.22 13.68
C GLU A 444 -5.43 34.90 13.02
N ILE A 445 -5.97 34.98 11.80
CA ILE A 445 -6.20 33.79 10.97
C ILE A 445 -4.86 33.09 10.68
N HIS A 446 -4.89 31.75 10.63
CA HIS A 446 -3.72 30.94 10.31
C HIS A 446 -2.99 31.45 9.04
N PRO A 447 -1.66 31.61 9.06
CA PRO A 447 -0.92 32.27 7.97
C PRO A 447 -1.12 31.65 6.59
N TYR A 448 -1.31 30.33 6.51
CA TYR A 448 -1.60 29.65 5.25
C TYR A 448 -2.97 30.03 4.68
N LEU A 449 -4.00 30.09 5.52
CA LEU A 449 -5.35 30.48 5.11
C LEU A 449 -5.37 31.96 4.66
N LYS A 450 -4.59 32.79 5.35
CA LYS A 450 -4.35 34.20 5.01
C LYS A 450 -3.79 34.37 3.60
N PHE A 451 -2.78 33.58 3.24
CA PHE A 451 -2.21 33.59 1.90
C PHE A 451 -3.19 33.12 0.84
N LEU A 452 -3.95 32.05 1.12
CA LEU A 452 -4.98 31.56 0.20
C LEU A 452 -6.02 32.65 -0.07
N TYR A 453 -6.48 33.36 0.97
CA TYR A 453 -7.42 34.47 0.83
C TYR A 453 -6.86 35.59 -0.07
N ASN A 454 -5.64 36.05 0.20
CA ASN A 454 -5.03 37.16 -0.55
C ASN A 454 -4.70 36.81 -2.00
N ASN A 455 -4.42 35.54 -2.28
CA ASN A 455 -4.13 35.07 -3.63
C ASN A 455 -5.36 34.44 -4.32
N TYR A 456 -6.54 34.45 -3.67
CA TYR A 456 -7.76 33.85 -4.20
C TYR A 456 -8.16 34.44 -5.56
N GLN A 457 -7.92 35.74 -5.80
CA GLN A 457 -8.14 36.35 -7.13
C GLN A 457 -7.16 35.83 -8.19
N TYR A 458 -5.92 35.50 -7.81
CA TYR A 458 -4.92 34.93 -8.71
C TYR A 458 -5.23 33.45 -9.03
N PHE A 459 -5.60 32.66 -8.02
CA PHE A 459 -5.96 31.25 -8.16
C PHE A 459 -7.31 31.03 -8.86
N SER A 460 -8.30 31.91 -8.64
CA SER A 460 -9.61 31.82 -9.33
C SER A 460 -9.52 32.14 -10.83
N GLY A 461 -8.54 32.94 -11.26
CA GLY A 461 -8.21 33.14 -12.68
C GLY A 461 -7.64 31.89 -13.34
N THR A 462 -6.79 31.11 -12.64
CA THR A 462 -6.22 29.86 -13.15
C THR A 462 -7.21 28.70 -13.12
N PHE A 463 -8.10 28.66 -12.12
CA PHE A 463 -9.16 27.63 -12.01
C PHE A 463 -10.26 27.78 -13.08
N LYS A 464 -10.52 29.00 -13.57
CA LYS A 464 -11.44 29.22 -14.70
C LYS A 464 -10.95 28.57 -16.01
N HIS A 465 -9.64 28.36 -16.17
CA HIS A 465 -9.06 27.85 -17.42
C HIS A 465 -8.95 26.31 -17.51
N LYS A 466 -9.29 25.57 -16.45
CA LYS A 466 -9.17 24.10 -16.41
C LYS A 466 -10.47 23.35 -16.08
N LEU A 467 -11.62 24.03 -16.14
CA LEU A 467 -12.95 23.44 -15.88
C LEU A 467 -14.01 23.88 -16.91
N CYS A 468 -13.59 24.20 -18.15
CA CYS A 468 -14.46 24.04 -19.31
C CYS A 468 -14.21 22.67 -19.94
#